data_AF-A0A249SU58-F1
#
_entry.id   AF-A0A249SU58-F1
#
_cell.length_a   1.000
_cell.length_b   1.000
_cell.length_c   1.000
_cell.angle_alpha   90.00
_cell.angle_beta   90.00
_cell.angle_gamma   90.00
#
_symmetry.space_group_name_H-M   'P 1'
#
loop_
_entity.id
_entity.type
_entity.pdbx_description
1 polymer ?
#
loop_
_entity_poly.entity_id
_entity_poly.type
_entity_poly.pdbx_seq_one_letter_code
_entity_poly.pdbx_strand_id
1 'polypeptide(L)'
;MVVKKYILKTISALDGHYNAASVGDAVYYSKLAIIELCGWIESSMDDIVQHFADRKLKTASYQRIFRKEIKGKNYGFEYETNFRKMMHQTIGLHNMESIEVKLDRSGQIAILLAELNALKLLRNDAAHTHIDATKTYQAPSVTKAQLLRIYPILKEIDREVKAIR
;
A
#
# COMPACT_ATOMS: atom_id res chain seq x y z
N MET A 1 3.39 -20.08 3.40
CA MET A 1 2.89 -21.18 2.53
C MET A 1 1.53 -21.58 3.05
N VAL A 2 0.52 -21.61 2.19
CA VAL A 2 -0.84 -22.02 2.57
C VAL A 2 -0.86 -23.56 2.76
N VAL A 3 -0.53 -24.03 3.97
CA VAL A 3 -0.39 -25.47 4.24
C VAL A 3 -1.71 -26.07 4.69
N LYS A 4 -2.36 -26.84 3.80
CA LYS A 4 -3.59 -27.57 4.11
C LYS A 4 -3.41 -28.62 5.23
N LYS A 5 -2.24 -29.27 5.27
CA LYS A 5 -1.98 -30.42 6.16
C LYS A 5 -2.25 -30.10 7.64
N TYR A 6 -1.79 -28.95 8.12
CA TYR A 6 -1.90 -28.60 9.53
C TYR A 6 -3.33 -28.26 9.93
N ILE A 7 -4.01 -27.41 9.15
CA ILE A 7 -5.40 -27.05 9.44
C ILE A 7 -6.33 -28.26 9.31
N LEU A 8 -6.12 -29.13 8.33
CA LEU A 8 -6.91 -30.35 8.17
C LEU A 8 -6.73 -31.28 9.38
N LYS A 9 -5.48 -31.44 9.85
CA LYS A 9 -5.20 -32.24 11.05
C LYS A 9 -5.95 -31.69 12.27
N THR A 10 -5.91 -30.37 12.50
CA THR A 10 -6.60 -29.72 13.62
C THR A 10 -8.11 -29.91 13.51
N ILE A 11 -8.72 -29.60 12.35
CA ILE A 11 -10.17 -29.73 12.14
C ILE A 11 -10.61 -31.19 12.29
N SER A 12 -9.85 -32.16 11.75
CA SER A 12 -10.17 -33.59 11.92
C SER A 12 -10.09 -34.05 13.38
N ALA A 13 -9.15 -33.52 14.17
CA ALA A 13 -9.09 -33.81 15.60
C ALA A 13 -10.32 -33.22 16.34
N LEU A 14 -10.71 -31.98 16.02
CA LEU A 14 -11.88 -31.33 16.60
C LEU A 14 -13.18 -32.04 16.23
N ASP A 15 -13.29 -32.55 15.00
CA ASP A 15 -14.41 -33.39 14.56
C ASP A 15 -14.48 -34.71 15.36
N GLY A 16 -13.33 -35.37 15.57
CA GLY A 16 -13.26 -36.54 16.44
C GLY A 16 -13.73 -36.25 17.88
N HIS A 17 -13.31 -35.12 18.44
CA HIS A 17 -13.73 -34.69 19.78
C HIS A 17 -15.22 -34.32 19.83
N TYR A 18 -15.74 -33.65 18.81
CA TYR A 18 -17.16 -33.32 18.68
C TYR A 18 -18.04 -34.56 18.76
N ASN A 19 -17.70 -35.60 17.98
CA ASN A 19 -18.48 -36.83 17.90
C ASN A 19 -18.42 -37.68 19.19
N ALA A 20 -17.40 -37.49 20.02
CA ALA A 20 -17.25 -38.19 21.30
C ALA A 20 -17.80 -37.40 22.51
N ALA A 21 -18.25 -36.15 22.30
CA ALA A 21 -18.61 -35.22 23.35
C ALA A 21 -20.08 -35.35 23.79
N SER A 22 -20.38 -34.85 25.00
CA SER A 22 -21.75 -34.56 25.40
C SER A 22 -22.34 -33.45 24.53
N VAL A 23 -23.68 -33.35 24.43
CA VAL A 23 -24.35 -32.31 23.64
C VAL A 23 -23.90 -30.89 24.03
N GLY A 24 -23.65 -30.66 25.33
CA GLY A 24 -23.14 -29.37 25.83
C GLY A 24 -21.71 -29.07 25.39
N ASP A 25 -20.83 -30.08 25.44
CA ASP A 25 -19.41 -29.88 25.12
C ASP A 25 -19.13 -29.86 23.61
N ALA A 26 -19.96 -30.55 22.82
CA ALA A 26 -19.87 -30.58 21.36
C ALA A 26 -19.85 -29.16 20.75
N VAL A 27 -20.63 -28.24 21.31
CA VAL A 27 -20.70 -26.84 20.86
C VAL A 27 -19.33 -26.14 20.95
N TYR A 28 -18.49 -26.45 21.94
CA TYR A 28 -17.17 -25.84 22.06
C TYR A 28 -16.24 -26.29 20.93
N TYR A 29 -16.26 -27.58 20.59
CA TYR A 29 -15.46 -28.11 19.48
C TYR A 29 -15.89 -27.54 18.13
N SER A 30 -17.19 -27.37 17.90
CA SER A 30 -17.69 -26.68 16.69
C SER A 30 -17.21 -25.23 16.63
N LYS A 31 -17.31 -24.47 17.74
CA LYS A 31 -16.83 -23.08 17.79
C LYS A 31 -15.34 -22.98 17.51
N LEU A 32 -14.54 -23.86 18.12
CA LEU A 32 -13.09 -23.88 17.93
C LEU A 32 -12.72 -24.21 16.48
N ALA A 33 -13.41 -25.16 15.85
CA ALA A 33 -13.17 -25.50 14.44
C ALA A 33 -13.43 -24.32 13.50
N ILE A 34 -14.47 -23.52 13.78
CA ILE A 34 -14.76 -22.28 13.03
C ILE A 34 -13.61 -21.28 13.20
N ILE A 35 -13.17 -21.04 14.44
CA ILE A 35 -12.09 -20.08 14.72
C ILE A 35 -10.79 -20.49 14.02
N GLU A 36 -10.42 -21.77 14.09
CA GLU A 36 -9.23 -22.32 13.43
C GLU A 36 -9.29 -22.13 11.91
N LEU A 37 -10.44 -22.43 11.29
CA LEU A 37 -10.62 -22.24 9.86
C LEU A 37 -10.53 -20.76 9.47
N CYS A 38 -11.21 -19.88 10.21
CA CYS A 38 -11.17 -18.43 9.98
C CYS A 38 -9.75 -17.87 10.09
N GLY A 39 -9.01 -18.23 11.14
CA GLY A 39 -7.62 -17.81 11.33
C GLY A 39 -6.70 -18.32 10.21
N TRP A 40 -6.91 -19.55 9.75
CA TRP A 40 -6.16 -20.09 8.61
C TRP A 40 -6.46 -19.34 7.30
N ILE A 41 -7.73 -18.98 7.04
CA ILE A 41 -8.12 -18.20 5.87
C ILE A 41 -7.45 -16.82 5.90
N GLU A 42 -7.53 -16.12 7.04
CA GLU A 42 -6.92 -14.81 7.23
C GLU A 42 -5.41 -14.85 6.98
N SER A 43 -4.70 -15.76 7.63
CA SER A 43 -3.26 -15.95 7.44
C SER A 43 -2.91 -16.29 6.00
N SER A 44 -3.74 -17.06 5.30
CA SER A 44 -3.50 -17.45 3.91
C SER A 44 -3.65 -16.27 2.96
N MET A 45 -4.66 -15.42 3.18
CA MET A 45 -4.85 -14.18 2.42
C MET A 45 -3.68 -13.22 2.61
N ASP A 46 -3.23 -13.04 3.86
CA ASP A 46 -2.06 -12.24 4.21
C ASP A 46 -0.78 -12.75 3.54
N ASP A 47 -0.56 -14.07 3.55
CA ASP A 47 0.58 -14.72 2.89
C ASP A 47 0.59 -14.46 1.38
N ILE A 48 -0.57 -14.54 0.72
CA ILE A 48 -0.67 -14.28 -0.73
C ILE A 48 -0.22 -12.86 -1.07
N VAL A 49 -0.71 -11.87 -0.32
CA VAL A 49 -0.34 -10.46 -0.53
C VAL A 49 1.14 -10.23 -0.21
N GLN A 50 1.62 -10.81 0.90
CA GLN A 50 3.03 -10.73 1.32
C GLN A 50 3.96 -11.30 0.24
N HIS A 51 3.66 -12.49 -0.30
CA HIS A 51 4.47 -13.08 -1.36
C HIS A 51 4.47 -12.24 -2.65
N PHE A 52 3.39 -11.54 -2.97
CA PHE A 52 3.40 -10.58 -4.08
C PHE A 52 4.35 -9.42 -3.77
N ALA A 53 4.20 -8.80 -2.59
CA ALA A 53 5.02 -7.68 -2.16
C ALA A 53 6.52 -8.03 -2.16
N ASP A 54 6.91 -9.17 -1.56
CA ASP A 54 8.32 -9.59 -1.49
C ASP A 54 8.93 -9.86 -2.87
N ARG A 55 8.13 -10.38 -3.80
CA ARG A 55 8.58 -10.64 -5.18
C ARG A 55 8.66 -9.38 -6.02
N LYS A 56 7.76 -8.41 -5.82
CA LYS A 56 7.56 -7.27 -6.72
C LYS A 56 8.14 -5.96 -6.20
N LEU A 57 8.06 -5.70 -4.90
CA LEU A 57 8.60 -4.48 -4.28
C LEU A 57 10.11 -4.60 -4.06
N LYS A 58 10.89 -3.69 -4.64
CA LYS A 58 12.36 -3.77 -4.65
C LYS A 58 13.05 -2.77 -3.73
N THR A 59 12.39 -1.67 -3.41
CA THR A 59 12.94 -0.57 -2.62
C THR A 59 12.49 -0.65 -1.17
N ALA A 60 13.40 -0.30 -0.26
CA ALA A 60 13.13 -0.36 1.18
C ALA A 60 12.01 0.61 1.62
N SER A 61 11.85 1.74 0.94
CA SER A 61 10.78 2.71 1.20
C SER A 61 9.42 2.12 0.89
N TYR A 62 9.23 1.50 -0.28
CA TYR A 62 7.98 0.89 -0.68
C TYR A 62 7.63 -0.35 0.15
N GLN A 63 8.63 -1.18 0.46
CA GLN A 63 8.44 -2.30 1.40
C GLN A 63 7.99 -1.83 2.79
N ARG A 64 8.51 -0.69 3.26
CA ARG A 64 8.08 -0.09 4.53
C ARG A 64 6.65 0.44 4.45
N ILE A 65 6.25 1.08 3.34
CA ILE A 65 4.86 1.52 3.12
C ILE A 65 3.93 0.29 3.15
N PHE A 66 4.27 -0.77 2.42
CA PHE A 66 3.48 -2.00 2.43
C PHE A 66 3.28 -2.56 3.86
N ARG A 67 4.36 -2.71 4.62
CA ARG A 67 4.29 -3.27 5.98
C ARG A 67 3.49 -2.39 6.94
N LYS A 68 3.68 -1.07 6.89
CA LYS A 68 3.07 -0.14 7.86
C LYS A 68 1.66 0.28 7.50
N GLU A 69 1.43 0.61 6.23
CA GLU A 69 0.22 1.31 5.78
C GLU A 69 -0.82 0.38 5.15
N ILE A 70 -0.40 -0.76 4.59
CA ILE A 70 -1.31 -1.72 3.96
C ILE A 70 -1.53 -2.90 4.91
N LYS A 71 -0.50 -3.73 5.11
CA LYS A 71 -0.62 -4.95 5.91
C LYS A 71 -0.86 -4.65 7.38
N GLY A 72 -0.10 -3.73 7.98
CA GLY A 72 -0.23 -3.36 9.40
C GLY A 72 -1.54 -2.66 9.77
N LYS A 73 -2.39 -2.33 8.80
CA LYS A 73 -3.71 -1.72 9.01
C LYS A 73 -4.86 -2.63 8.58
N ASN A 74 -4.57 -3.86 8.16
CA ASN A 74 -5.57 -4.85 7.80
C ASN A 74 -5.85 -5.77 8.98
N TYR A 75 -7.12 -5.92 9.34
CA TYR A 75 -7.58 -6.83 10.40
C TYR A 75 -8.83 -7.55 9.89
N GLY A 76 -8.80 -8.88 9.84
CA GLY A 76 -9.89 -9.69 9.29
C GLY A 76 -9.63 -10.23 7.89
N PHE A 77 -10.57 -11.06 7.42
CA PHE A 77 -10.46 -11.86 6.20
C PHE A 77 -11.61 -11.63 5.20
N GLU A 78 -12.38 -10.56 5.37
CA GLU A 78 -13.47 -10.24 4.44
C GLU A 78 -12.90 -9.96 3.05
N TYR A 79 -13.50 -10.57 2.03
CA TYR A 79 -12.92 -10.54 0.71
C TYR A 79 -12.80 -9.11 0.14
N GLU A 80 -13.83 -8.28 0.29
CA GLU A 80 -13.85 -6.92 -0.27
C GLU A 80 -13.03 -5.92 0.55
N THR A 81 -13.28 -5.89 1.85
CA THR A 81 -12.77 -4.89 2.79
C THR A 81 -11.36 -5.18 3.28
N ASN A 82 -10.93 -6.45 3.26
CA ASN A 82 -9.57 -6.86 3.63
C ASN A 82 -8.75 -7.30 2.42
N PHE A 83 -9.05 -8.47 1.85
CA PHE A 83 -8.16 -9.12 0.90
C PHE A 83 -8.04 -8.36 -0.42
N ARG A 84 -9.18 -8.08 -1.09
CA ARG A 84 -9.21 -7.34 -2.35
C ARG A 84 -8.63 -5.95 -2.18
N LYS A 85 -8.98 -5.25 -1.10
CA LYS A 85 -8.40 -3.95 -0.76
C LYS A 85 -6.88 -4.01 -0.65
N MET A 86 -6.32 -4.95 0.14
CA MET A 86 -4.87 -5.12 0.26
C MET A 86 -4.21 -5.43 -1.09
N MET A 87 -4.81 -6.30 -1.90
CA MET A 87 -4.30 -6.65 -3.22
C MET A 87 -4.28 -5.45 -4.17
N HIS A 88 -5.39 -4.69 -4.26
CA HIS A 88 -5.45 -3.46 -5.06
C HIS A 88 -4.38 -2.46 -4.64
N GLN A 89 -4.25 -2.22 -3.33
CA GLN A 89 -3.26 -1.29 -2.80
C GLN A 89 -1.83 -1.76 -3.08
N THR A 90 -1.54 -3.05 -2.92
CA THR A 90 -0.18 -3.58 -3.12
C THR A 90 0.22 -3.62 -4.59
N ILE A 91 -0.72 -3.93 -5.50
CA ILE A 91 -0.49 -3.86 -6.94
C ILE A 91 -0.25 -2.41 -7.37
N GLY A 92 -1.10 -1.48 -6.92
CA GLY A 92 -0.92 -0.05 -7.19
C GLY A 92 0.41 0.48 -6.66
N LEU A 93 0.82 0.04 -5.47
CA LEU A 93 2.09 0.37 -4.86
C LEU A 93 3.29 -0.10 -5.69
N HIS A 94 3.24 -1.32 -6.25
CA HIS A 94 4.28 -1.83 -7.15
C HIS A 94 4.38 -1.03 -8.46
N ASN A 95 3.24 -0.66 -9.04
CA ASN A 95 3.21 0.14 -10.26
C ASN A 95 3.83 1.52 -10.01
N MET A 96 3.48 2.15 -8.88
CA MET A 96 4.06 3.44 -8.50
C MET A 96 5.57 3.34 -8.26
N GLU A 97 6.04 2.28 -7.58
CA GLU A 97 7.48 2.04 -7.40
C GLU A 97 8.21 1.97 -8.74
N SER A 98 7.63 1.26 -9.71
CA SER A 98 8.24 1.09 -11.04
C SER A 98 8.37 2.42 -11.77
N ILE A 99 7.36 3.29 -11.64
CA ILE A 99 7.38 4.66 -12.19
C ILE A 99 8.48 5.48 -11.51
N GLU A 100 8.50 5.55 -10.18
CA GLU A 100 9.48 6.38 -9.46
C GLU A 100 10.90 5.90 -9.69
N VAL A 101 11.16 4.58 -9.69
CA VAL A 101 12.49 4.03 -9.99
C VAL A 101 12.95 4.41 -11.40
N LYS A 102 12.04 4.45 -12.39
CA LYS A 102 12.37 4.87 -13.75
C LYS A 102 12.74 6.36 -13.81
N LEU A 103 11.94 7.22 -13.17
CA LEU A 103 12.19 8.66 -13.15
C LEU A 103 13.41 9.04 -12.28
N ASP A 104 13.71 8.26 -11.25
CA ASP A 104 14.87 8.51 -10.38
C ASP A 104 16.19 8.26 -11.12
N ARG A 105 16.23 7.26 -12.02
CA ARG A 105 17.40 6.99 -12.87
C ARG A 105 17.79 8.18 -13.77
N SER A 106 16.84 9.01 -14.16
CA SER A 106 17.08 10.22 -14.95
C SER A 106 17.20 11.50 -14.08
N GLY A 107 17.17 11.36 -12.75
CA GLY A 107 17.20 12.49 -11.80
C GLY A 107 15.90 13.30 -11.75
N GLN A 108 14.85 12.89 -12.46
CA GLN A 108 13.60 13.63 -12.57
C GLN A 108 12.84 13.70 -11.25
N ILE A 109 12.90 12.65 -10.42
CA ILE A 109 12.30 12.68 -9.07
C ILE A 109 12.96 13.75 -8.21
N ALA A 110 14.29 13.83 -8.19
CA ALA A 110 15.00 14.83 -7.40
C ALA A 110 14.67 16.27 -7.84
N ILE A 111 14.63 16.51 -9.16
CA ILE A 111 14.22 17.81 -9.72
C ILE A 111 12.79 18.14 -9.32
N LEU A 112 11.86 17.20 -9.49
CA LEU A 112 10.45 17.40 -9.17
C LEU A 112 10.27 17.73 -7.68
N LEU A 113 10.91 16.98 -6.79
CA LEU A 113 10.85 17.23 -5.34
C LEU A 113 11.41 18.60 -4.96
N ALA A 114 12.55 19.00 -5.54
CA ALA A 114 13.15 20.31 -5.28
C ALA A 114 12.19 21.45 -5.70
N GLU A 115 11.63 21.36 -6.89
CA GLU A 115 10.70 22.38 -7.41
C GLU A 115 9.40 22.44 -6.60
N LEU A 116 8.81 21.28 -6.27
CA LEU A 116 7.58 21.24 -5.48
C LEU A 116 7.79 21.78 -4.06
N ASN A 117 8.92 21.47 -3.43
CA ASN A 117 9.23 21.99 -2.09
C ASN A 117 9.42 23.50 -2.12
N ALA A 118 10.16 24.04 -3.10
CA ALA A 118 10.33 25.48 -3.28
C ALA A 118 8.99 26.20 -3.49
N LEU A 119 8.16 25.67 -4.41
CA LEU A 119 6.83 26.23 -4.69
C LEU A 119 5.89 26.14 -3.49
N LYS A 120 5.93 25.06 -2.70
CA LYS A 120 5.10 24.90 -1.51
C LYS A 120 5.41 25.97 -0.46
N LEU A 121 6.69 26.28 -0.24
CA LEU A 121 7.11 27.33 0.69
C LEU A 121 6.62 28.70 0.22
N LEU A 122 6.86 29.03 -1.05
CA LEU A 122 6.41 30.30 -1.64
C LEU A 122 4.89 30.46 -1.59
N ARG A 123 4.14 29.41 -1.95
CA ARG A 123 2.69 29.40 -1.90
C ARG A 123 2.18 29.61 -0.48
N ASN A 124 2.75 28.93 0.50
CA ASN A 124 2.33 29.06 1.90
C ASN A 124 2.53 30.49 2.40
N ASP A 125 3.68 31.11 2.10
CA ASP A 125 3.92 32.51 2.45
C ASP A 125 2.92 33.45 1.76
N ALA A 126 2.72 33.26 0.45
CA ALA A 126 1.77 34.06 -0.34
C ALA A 126 0.32 33.94 0.12
N ALA A 127 -0.12 32.76 0.56
CA ALA A 127 -1.49 32.51 0.98
C ALA A 127 -1.80 32.99 2.41
N HIS A 128 -0.78 33.11 3.26
CA HIS A 128 -0.93 33.45 4.68
C HIS A 128 -0.46 34.87 5.02
N THR A 129 -0.19 35.70 4.01
CA THR A 129 0.21 37.09 4.18
C THR A 129 -0.73 38.03 3.44
N HIS A 130 -1.04 39.17 4.07
CA HIS A 130 -1.70 40.28 3.39
C HIS A 130 -0.66 41.07 2.62
N ILE A 131 -1.01 41.57 1.43
CA ILE A 131 -0.08 42.32 0.57
C ILE A 131 0.30 43.62 1.28
N ASP A 132 1.56 43.73 1.69
CA ASP A 132 2.19 44.97 2.15
C ASP A 132 3.39 45.35 1.27
N ALA A 133 3.89 46.58 1.43
CA ALA A 133 4.95 47.14 0.58
C ALA A 133 6.34 46.51 0.77
N THR A 134 6.54 45.63 1.75
CA THR A 134 7.85 45.04 2.08
C THR A 134 8.01 43.60 1.60
N LYS A 135 6.91 42.92 1.26
CA LYS A 135 6.93 41.55 0.74
C LYS A 135 7.36 41.50 -0.73
N THR A 136 8.37 40.69 -1.01
CA THR A 136 8.84 40.42 -2.37
C THR A 136 8.70 38.94 -2.70
N TYR A 137 8.09 38.65 -3.84
CA TYR A 137 7.99 37.30 -4.42
C TYR A 137 8.90 37.18 -5.62
N GLN A 138 9.23 35.95 -5.99
CA GLN A 138 10.02 35.69 -7.20
C GLN A 138 9.31 36.27 -8.43
N ALA A 139 10.11 36.76 -9.38
CA ALA A 139 9.57 37.28 -10.64
C ALA A 139 8.82 36.17 -11.42
N PRO A 140 7.78 36.50 -12.19
CA PRO A 140 7.04 35.51 -12.99
C PRO A 140 7.92 34.69 -13.96
N SER A 141 9.05 35.25 -14.40
CA SER A 141 10.04 34.54 -15.22
C SER A 141 10.62 33.30 -14.50
N VAL A 142 10.80 33.36 -13.18
CA VAL A 142 11.24 32.23 -12.37
C VAL A 142 10.16 31.16 -12.34
N THR A 143 8.91 31.52 -12.01
CA THR A 143 7.77 30.59 -12.01
C THR A 143 7.57 29.93 -13.38
N LYS A 144 7.74 30.69 -14.47
CA LYS A 144 7.71 30.15 -15.85
C LYS A 144 8.82 29.12 -16.06
N ALA A 145 10.04 29.40 -15.60
CA ALA A 145 11.15 28.45 -15.71
C ALA A 145 10.89 27.16 -14.90
N GLN A 146 10.29 27.26 -13.72
CA GLN A 146 9.88 26.10 -12.92
C GLN A 146 8.83 25.26 -13.65
N LEU A 147 7.81 25.89 -14.25
CA LEU A 147 6.81 25.20 -15.06
C LEU A 147 7.46 24.41 -16.20
N LEU A 148 8.40 25.02 -16.92
CA LEU A 148 9.11 24.36 -18.03
C LEU A 148 9.96 23.15 -17.57
N ARG A 149 10.38 23.11 -16.30
CA ARG A 149 11.06 21.94 -15.71
C ARG A 149 10.09 20.87 -15.21
N ILE A 150 9.00 21.27 -14.56
CA ILE A 150 8.02 20.34 -13.96
C ILE A 150 7.18 19.64 -15.04
N TYR A 151 6.69 20.40 -16.02
CA TYR A 151 5.77 19.90 -17.04
C TYR A 151 6.23 18.60 -17.74
N PRO A 152 7.45 18.51 -18.29
CA PRO A 152 7.89 17.28 -18.96
C PRO A 152 7.95 16.08 -18.01
N ILE A 153 8.25 16.28 -16.72
CA ILE A 153 8.29 15.21 -15.72
C ILE A 153 6.87 14.70 -15.45
N LEU A 154 5.90 15.58 -15.23
CA LEU A 154 4.50 15.18 -15.04
C LEU A 154 3.93 14.47 -16.29
N LYS A 155 4.34 14.91 -17.49
CA LYS A 155 3.96 14.25 -18.75
C LYS A 155 4.57 12.86 -18.89
N GLU A 156 5.78 12.63 -18.37
CA GLU A 156 6.38 11.29 -18.28
C GLU A 156 5.56 10.41 -17.32
N ILE A 157 5.24 10.90 -16.12
CA ILE A 157 4.41 10.15 -15.15
C ILE A 157 3.07 9.75 -15.78
N ASP A 158 2.35 10.68 -16.41
CA ASP A 158 1.07 10.40 -17.07
C ASP A 158 1.21 9.32 -18.17
N ARG A 159 2.30 9.37 -18.94
CA ARG A 159 2.60 8.35 -19.95
C ARG A 159 2.84 6.98 -19.33
N GLU A 160 3.63 6.91 -18.26
CA GLU A 160 3.90 5.64 -17.58
C GLU A 160 2.65 5.06 -16.93
N VAL A 161 1.80 5.91 -16.33
CA VAL A 161 0.51 5.48 -15.79
C VAL A 161 -0.37 4.87 -16.88
N LYS A 162 -0.43 5.48 -18.07
CA LYS A 162 -1.16 4.94 -19.23
C LYS A 162 -0.55 3.66 -19.81
N ALA A 163 0.73 3.40 -19.52
CA ALA A 163 1.43 2.20 -20.00
C ALA A 163 1.26 0.99 -19.07
N ILE A 164 0.69 1.17 -17.87
CA ILE A 164 0.34 0.06 -16.97
C ILE A 164 -0.71 -0.81 -17.67
N ARG A 165 -0.41 -2.12 -17.78
CA ARG A 165 -1.29 -3.14 -18.36
C ARG A 165 -1.85 -4.05 -17.29
#